data_AF-A0A9R1VDJ8-F1
#
_entry.id   AF-A0A9R1VDJ8-F1
#
_cell.length_a   1.000
_cell.length_b   1.000
_cell.length_c   1.000
_cell.angle_alpha   90.00
_cell.angle_beta   90.00
_cell.angle_gamma   90.00
#
_symmetry.space_group_name_H-M   'P 1'
#
loop_
_entity.id
_entity.type
_entity.pdbx_description
1 polymer ?
#
loop_
_entity_poly.entity_id
_entity_poly.type
_entity_poly.pdbx_seq_one_letter_code
_entity_poly.pdbx_strand_id
1 'polypeptide(L)'
;MAFVVFIFALLLKVSTALSSQDINHLFSTVLIFGDSTADSGNNNYINTPLKADHPPYGEDFPGKIPTGRFSNGKLVSDFWASLLGIKQTVPPFLQLNISDFDIRTGVNFTFVGSGYNDMTAQISQVITVTKQLYCFKEYIKRLKKVVGIKVEGALVSISVGTNDFMISYYDLPSRGDDFSMDDYQDYILKKLQNFVNELYKHGCQTMVVSGLPLMERSTRFG
;
A
#
# COMPACT_ATOMS: atom_id res chain seq x y z
N MET A 1 46.73 -13.29 5.75
CA MET A 1 46.46 -11.98 5.11
C MET A 1 45.86 -12.08 3.71
N ALA A 2 46.44 -12.84 2.77
CA ALA A 2 45.96 -12.90 1.37
C ALA A 2 44.48 -13.31 1.20
N PHE A 3 43.99 -14.26 2.01
CA PHE A 3 42.60 -14.71 1.97
C PHE A 3 41.59 -13.63 2.42
N VAL A 4 41.97 -12.84 3.43
CA VAL A 4 41.15 -11.72 3.94
C VAL A 4 41.11 -10.58 2.91
N VAL A 5 42.25 -10.29 2.27
CA VAL A 5 42.33 -9.32 1.17
C VAL A 5 41.49 -9.76 -0.03
N PHE A 6 41.46 -11.06 -0.34
CA PHE A 6 40.64 -11.61 -1.41
C PHE A 6 39.14 -11.49 -1.12
N ILE A 7 38.70 -11.80 0.11
CA ILE A 7 37.30 -11.61 0.53
C ILE A 7 36.93 -10.12 0.52
N PHE A 8 37.79 -9.24 1.00
CA PHE A 8 37.54 -7.79 1.00
C PHE A 8 37.45 -7.23 -0.43
N ALA A 9 38.30 -7.71 -1.36
CA ALA A 9 38.23 -7.36 -2.77
C ALA A 9 36.99 -7.94 -3.46
N LEU A 10 36.51 -9.12 -3.05
CA LEU A 10 35.27 -9.70 -3.54
C LEU A 10 34.05 -8.90 -3.06
N LEU A 11 34.04 -8.49 -1.79
CA LEU A 11 32.98 -7.66 -1.20
C LEU A 11 32.94 -6.27 -1.83
N LEU A 12 34.10 -5.65 -2.09
CA LEU A 12 34.19 -4.38 -2.83
C LEU A 12 33.68 -4.54 -4.28
N LYS A 13 33.98 -5.65 -4.95
CA LYS A 13 33.47 -5.93 -6.31
C LYS A 13 31.96 -6.20 -6.34
N VAL A 14 31.40 -6.83 -5.30
CA VAL A 14 29.94 -7.01 -5.18
C VAL A 14 29.28 -5.66 -4.89
N SER A 15 29.87 -4.81 -4.06
CA SER A 15 29.37 -3.44 -3.83
C SER A 15 29.48 -2.55 -5.06
N THR A 16 30.50 -2.71 -5.91
CA THR A 16 30.61 -1.95 -7.17
C THR A 16 29.80 -2.56 -8.31
N ALA A 17 29.50 -3.85 -8.31
CA ALA A 17 28.57 -4.47 -9.25
C ALA A 17 27.09 -4.18 -8.90
N LEU A 18 26.78 -3.92 -7.62
CA LEU A 18 25.50 -3.34 -7.19
C LEU A 18 25.44 -1.80 -7.32
N SER A 19 26.57 -1.15 -7.62
CA SER A 19 26.58 0.26 -7.98
C SER A 19 26.26 0.38 -9.46
N SER A 20 25.04 0.85 -9.79
CA SER A 20 24.60 1.28 -11.11
C SER A 20 24.27 0.20 -12.16
N GLN A 21 23.58 -0.87 -11.78
CA GLN A 21 22.49 -1.29 -12.66
C GLN A 21 21.39 -0.24 -12.49
N ASP A 22 20.94 0.39 -13.58
CA ASP A 22 19.96 1.50 -13.63
C ASP A 22 18.61 1.16 -12.98
N ILE A 23 18.55 1.02 -11.64
CA ILE A 23 17.28 0.86 -10.91
C ILE A 23 16.39 2.10 -11.15
N ASN A 24 17.02 3.26 -11.37
CA ASN A 24 16.37 4.53 -11.70
C ASN A 24 15.52 4.52 -12.99
N HIS A 25 15.54 3.43 -13.76
CA HIS A 25 14.76 3.30 -14.99
C HIS A 25 13.79 2.10 -15.01
N LEU A 26 13.72 1.27 -13.97
CA LEU A 26 12.82 0.11 -13.94
C LEU A 26 11.34 0.51 -13.79
N PHE A 27 11.06 1.51 -12.97
CA PHE A 27 9.73 2.01 -12.71
C PHE A 27 9.73 3.53 -12.70
N SER A 28 8.75 4.14 -13.36
CA SER A 28 8.52 5.60 -13.34
C SER A 28 7.33 6.01 -12.48
N THR A 29 6.55 5.03 -12.02
CA THR A 29 5.28 5.24 -11.33
C THR A 29 5.14 4.25 -10.18
N VAL A 30 4.65 4.72 -9.03
CA VAL A 30 4.28 3.87 -7.89
C VAL A 30 2.81 4.05 -7.53
N LEU A 31 2.06 2.95 -7.49
CA LEU A 31 0.63 2.97 -7.15
C LEU A 31 0.40 2.12 -5.91
N ILE A 32 -0.23 2.70 -4.90
CA ILE A 32 -0.36 2.06 -3.58
C ILE A 32 -1.83 1.76 -3.29
N PHE A 33 -2.10 0.51 -2.95
CA PHE A 33 -3.41 0.02 -2.51
C PHE A 33 -3.24 -0.67 -1.16
N GLY A 34 -4.20 -0.51 -0.28
CA GLY A 34 -4.00 -0.99 1.08
C GLY A 34 -5.01 -0.50 2.09
N ASP A 35 -4.68 -0.76 3.35
CA ASP A 35 -5.37 -0.25 4.52
C ASP A 35 -4.54 0.81 5.27
N SER A 36 -4.71 0.95 6.59
CA SER A 36 -3.95 1.89 7.43
C SER A 36 -2.44 1.68 7.38
N THR A 37 -1.97 0.45 7.12
CA THR A 37 -0.53 0.14 7.07
C THR A 37 0.20 0.87 5.95
N ALA A 38 -0.55 1.31 4.94
CA ALA A 38 -0.02 2.04 3.80
C ALA A 38 -0.69 3.41 3.60
N ASP A 39 -1.57 3.88 4.51
CA ASP A 39 -2.33 5.11 4.28
C ASP A 39 -1.51 6.38 4.45
N SER A 40 -1.41 7.16 3.37
CA SER A 40 -0.72 8.45 3.34
C SER A 40 -1.64 9.64 3.64
N GLY A 41 -2.90 9.41 4.02
CA GLY A 41 -3.84 10.42 4.49
C GLY A 41 -5.10 10.61 3.64
N ASN A 42 -5.55 9.60 2.88
CA ASN A 42 -6.81 9.72 2.13
C ASN A 42 -8.00 9.97 3.07
N ASN A 43 -7.95 9.40 4.27
CA ASN A 43 -8.98 9.56 5.29
C ASN A 43 -9.20 11.01 5.75
N ASN A 44 -8.23 11.91 5.57
CA ASN A 44 -8.38 13.32 5.91
C ASN A 44 -9.43 14.02 5.04
N TYR A 45 -9.69 13.51 3.84
CA TYR A 45 -10.55 14.10 2.82
C TYR A 45 -11.97 13.50 2.78
N ILE A 46 -12.30 12.64 3.75
CA ILE A 46 -13.64 12.06 3.91
C ILE A 46 -14.14 12.25 5.35
N ASN A 47 -15.45 12.09 5.53
CA ASN A 47 -16.07 12.18 6.85
C ASN A 47 -15.93 10.84 7.58
N THR A 48 -14.89 10.71 8.41
CA THR A 48 -14.60 9.52 9.22
C THR A 48 -13.87 9.95 10.50
N PRO A 49 -14.08 9.25 11.63
CA PRO A 49 -13.27 9.46 12.84
C PRO A 49 -11.87 8.83 12.72
N LEU A 50 -11.63 7.96 11.74
CA LEU A 50 -10.35 7.25 11.57
C LEU A 50 -9.33 8.13 10.83
N LYS A 51 -8.77 9.12 11.53
CA LYS A 51 -7.75 10.04 11.00
C LYS A 51 -6.50 10.01 11.87
N ALA A 52 -5.36 10.19 11.22
CA ALA A 52 -4.04 10.30 11.85
C ALA A 52 -3.40 11.66 11.53
N ASP A 53 -4.23 12.71 11.55
CA ASP A 53 -3.88 14.12 11.30
C ASP A 53 -3.61 14.90 12.60
N HIS A 54 -3.27 14.18 13.67
CA HIS A 54 -2.96 14.74 14.99
C HIS A 54 -1.77 14.00 15.64
N PRO A 55 -1.12 14.56 16.68
CA PRO A 55 -0.10 13.86 17.46
C PRO A 55 -0.62 12.56 18.10
N PRO A 56 0.22 11.52 18.29
CA PRO A 56 1.66 11.49 18.08
C PRO A 56 2.09 11.22 16.63
N TYR A 57 1.15 11.12 15.69
CA TYR A 57 1.49 10.85 14.29
C TYR A 57 2.31 11.98 13.66
N GLY A 58 3.21 11.62 12.75
CA GLY A 58 4.03 12.58 12.01
C GLY A 58 5.21 13.21 12.77
N GLU A 59 5.52 12.82 14.02
CA GLU A 59 6.64 13.35 14.80
C GLU A 59 8.01 13.26 14.09
N ASP A 60 8.24 12.17 13.35
CA ASP A 60 9.45 11.87 12.59
C ASP A 60 9.27 12.11 11.07
N PHE A 61 8.10 12.56 10.64
CA PHE A 61 7.82 12.84 9.22
C PHE A 61 8.52 14.16 8.81
N PRO A 62 8.96 14.32 7.55
CA PRO A 62 9.53 15.58 7.09
C PRO A 62 8.62 16.77 7.40
N GLY A 63 9.17 17.76 8.13
CA GLY A 63 8.42 18.92 8.60
C GLY A 63 7.68 18.74 9.93
N LYS A 64 7.70 17.53 10.51
CA LYS A 64 7.01 17.16 11.77
C LYS A 64 5.50 17.42 11.73
N ILE A 65 4.86 17.06 10.61
CA ILE A 65 3.45 17.32 10.34
C ILE A 65 2.68 15.99 10.29
N PRO A 66 1.57 15.85 11.05
CA PRO A 66 0.69 14.70 10.93
C PRO A 66 -0.09 14.78 9.62
N THR A 67 0.32 13.98 8.63
CA THR A 67 -0.27 14.01 7.28
C THR A 67 -1.48 13.07 7.11
N GLY A 68 -1.95 12.41 8.18
CA GLY A 68 -2.91 11.31 8.06
C GLY A 68 -2.26 9.93 7.95
N ARG A 69 -0.93 9.84 8.09
CA ARG A 69 -0.19 8.57 8.16
C ARG A 69 -0.35 7.95 9.55
N PHE A 70 -0.74 6.68 9.62
CA PHE A 70 -0.77 5.91 10.87
C PHE A 70 0.65 5.47 11.29
N SER A 71 1.57 6.43 11.32
CA SER A 71 2.97 6.28 11.64
C SER A 71 3.54 7.63 12.09
N ASN A 72 4.63 7.60 12.86
CA ASN A 72 5.37 8.81 13.20
C ASN A 72 6.13 9.37 11.98
N GLY A 73 6.41 8.55 10.96
CA GLY A 73 7.28 8.93 9.85
C GLY A 73 6.79 8.48 8.48
N LYS A 74 7.76 8.30 7.58
CA LYS A 74 7.53 7.77 6.24
C LYS A 74 6.98 6.33 6.29
N LEU A 75 6.11 6.01 5.34
CA LEU A 75 5.59 4.66 5.16
C LEU A 75 6.55 3.80 4.33
N VAL A 76 6.37 2.48 4.37
CA VAL A 76 7.12 1.54 3.51
C VAL A 76 7.01 1.93 2.02
N SER A 77 5.83 2.40 1.59
CA SER A 77 5.61 2.90 0.23
C SER A 77 6.46 4.13 -0.12
N ASP A 78 6.68 5.05 0.84
CA ASP A 78 7.54 6.22 0.66
C ASP A 78 9.01 5.79 0.49
N PHE A 79 9.45 4.75 1.22
CA PHE A 79 10.81 4.20 1.07
C PHE A 79 11.01 3.53 -0.30
N TRP A 80 10.05 2.73 -0.78
CA TRP A 80 10.09 2.17 -2.13
C TRP A 80 10.19 3.26 -3.20
N ALA A 81 9.33 4.28 -3.11
CA ALA A 81 9.33 5.40 -4.05
C ALA A 81 10.66 6.16 -4.05
N SER A 82 11.27 6.34 -2.87
CA SER A 82 12.55 7.02 -2.70
C SER A 82 13.71 6.20 -3.24
N LEU A 83 13.75 4.89 -2.96
CA LEU A 83 14.80 3.97 -3.43
C LEU A 83 14.79 3.79 -4.95
N LEU A 84 13.62 3.89 -5.58
CA LEU A 84 13.46 3.87 -7.03
C LEU A 84 13.75 5.23 -7.69
N GLY A 85 14.08 6.27 -6.92
CA GLY A 85 14.36 7.61 -7.44
C GLY A 85 13.13 8.34 -7.98
N ILE A 86 11.91 7.88 -7.68
CA ILE A 86 10.66 8.43 -8.24
C ILE A 86 10.22 9.67 -7.48
N LYS A 87 10.10 9.57 -6.15
CA LYS A 87 9.68 10.67 -5.25
C LYS A 87 9.98 10.34 -3.80
N GLN A 88 10.03 11.37 -2.95
CA GLN A 88 10.35 11.22 -1.53
C GLN A 88 9.17 10.68 -0.69
N THR A 89 7.95 11.01 -1.09
CA THR A 89 6.71 10.59 -0.41
C THR A 89 5.61 10.41 -1.45
N VAL A 90 4.73 9.44 -1.24
CA VAL A 90 3.57 9.18 -2.11
C VAL A 90 2.35 9.91 -1.55
N PRO A 91 1.71 10.82 -2.29
CA PRO A 91 0.56 11.57 -1.79
C PRO A 91 -0.74 10.75 -1.87
N PRO A 92 -1.72 11.00 -0.97
CA PRO A 92 -3.05 10.40 -1.07
C PRO A 92 -3.80 10.95 -2.28
N PHE A 93 -4.50 10.08 -3.02
CA PHE A 93 -5.24 10.43 -4.23
C PHE A 93 -6.37 11.45 -4.00
N LEU A 94 -6.95 11.48 -2.80
CA LEU A 94 -8.00 12.44 -2.46
C LEU A 94 -7.47 13.83 -2.08
N GLN A 95 -6.14 14.02 -2.03
CA GLN A 95 -5.56 15.32 -1.75
C GLN A 95 -6.06 16.38 -2.74
N LEU A 96 -6.40 17.56 -2.20
CA LEU A 96 -6.74 18.71 -3.01
C LEU A 96 -5.48 19.21 -3.73
N ASN A 97 -5.59 19.52 -5.02
CA ASN A 97 -4.51 20.07 -5.85
C ASN A 97 -3.28 19.15 -6.01
N ILE A 98 -3.50 17.84 -6.22
CA ILE A 98 -2.43 16.93 -6.64
C ILE A 98 -1.80 17.44 -7.94
N SER A 99 -0.47 17.56 -7.95
CA SER A 99 0.29 18.06 -9.09
C SER A 99 0.29 17.07 -10.26
N ASP A 100 0.51 17.57 -11.48
CA ASP A 100 0.70 16.72 -12.66
C ASP A 100 1.91 15.80 -12.51
N PHE A 101 2.96 16.26 -11.82
CA PHE A 101 4.10 15.43 -11.44
C PHE A 101 3.65 14.24 -10.60
N ASP A 102 2.81 14.47 -9.58
CA ASP A 102 2.31 13.40 -8.71
C ASP A 102 1.38 12.45 -9.43
N ILE A 103 0.50 12.96 -10.30
CA ILE A 103 -0.33 12.11 -11.15
C ILE A 103 0.57 11.22 -12.03
N ARG A 104 1.60 11.78 -12.68
CA ARG A 104 2.52 11.04 -13.55
C ARG A 104 3.32 9.97 -12.80
N THR A 105 3.81 10.30 -11.62
CA THR A 105 4.71 9.44 -10.83
C THR A 105 3.98 8.56 -9.82
N GLY A 106 2.65 8.69 -9.73
CA GLY A 106 1.78 7.81 -8.98
C GLY A 106 1.41 8.32 -7.58
N VAL A 107 0.33 7.73 -7.06
CA VAL A 107 -0.40 8.18 -5.87
C VAL A 107 -0.86 6.99 -5.03
N ASN A 108 -1.42 7.29 -3.87
CA ASN A 108 -1.91 6.31 -2.93
C ASN A 108 -3.45 6.25 -2.87
N PHE A 109 -4.04 5.06 -2.98
CA PHE A 109 -5.48 4.80 -3.01
C PHE A 109 -6.02 4.14 -1.74
N THR A 110 -5.17 3.92 -0.73
CA THR A 110 -5.52 3.27 0.54
C THR A 110 -6.65 3.96 1.30
N PHE A 111 -7.40 3.19 2.07
CA PHE A 111 -8.29 3.70 3.11
C PHE A 111 -8.17 2.84 4.36
N VAL A 112 -8.18 3.47 5.53
CA VAL A 112 -8.04 2.79 6.82
C VAL A 112 -9.14 1.75 7.03
N GLY A 113 -8.76 0.59 7.57
CA GLY A 113 -9.68 -0.49 7.95
C GLY A 113 -10.26 -1.28 6.77
N SER A 114 -9.92 -0.92 5.53
CA SER A 114 -10.38 -1.66 4.36
C SER A 114 -9.96 -3.13 4.41
N GLY A 115 -10.87 -3.99 3.94
CA GLY A 115 -10.65 -5.41 3.68
C GLY A 115 -11.18 -5.80 2.31
N TYR A 116 -10.73 -6.94 1.77
CA TYR A 116 -11.23 -7.51 0.53
C TYR A 116 -12.69 -7.97 0.64
N ASN A 117 -13.15 -8.31 1.85
CA ASN A 117 -14.55 -8.58 2.10
C ASN A 117 -15.29 -7.27 2.37
N ASP A 118 -16.26 -6.92 1.53
CA ASP A 118 -17.06 -5.69 1.72
C ASP A 118 -17.78 -5.67 3.08
N MET A 119 -18.07 -6.84 3.67
CA MET A 119 -18.64 -6.94 5.01
C MET A 119 -17.69 -6.35 6.08
N THR A 120 -16.37 -6.55 5.95
CA THR A 120 -15.37 -5.95 6.85
C THR A 120 -15.55 -4.43 6.90
N ALA A 121 -15.71 -3.83 5.72
CA ALA A 121 -15.93 -2.40 5.60
C ALA A 121 -17.28 -1.96 6.19
N GLN A 122 -18.34 -2.77 6.01
CA GLN A 122 -19.66 -2.48 6.58
C GLN A 122 -19.65 -2.50 8.11
N ILE A 123 -19.02 -3.53 8.72
CA ILE A 123 -18.94 -3.67 10.17
C ILE A 123 -18.18 -2.50 10.78
N SER A 124 -17.03 -2.15 10.21
CA SER A 124 -16.19 -1.06 10.71
C SER A 124 -16.63 0.32 10.23
N GLN A 125 -17.67 0.41 9.40
CA GLN A 125 -18.16 1.65 8.77
C GLN A 125 -17.05 2.42 8.02
N VAL A 126 -16.22 1.68 7.29
CA VAL A 126 -15.09 2.21 6.51
C VAL A 126 -15.30 2.04 5.01
N ILE A 127 -14.36 2.58 4.23
CA ILE A 127 -14.38 2.50 2.77
C ILE A 127 -13.94 1.09 2.31
N THR A 128 -14.58 0.59 1.26
CA THR A 128 -14.26 -0.73 0.67
C THR A 128 -13.03 -0.66 -0.24
N VAL A 129 -12.35 -1.79 -0.43
CA VAL A 129 -11.30 -1.95 -1.46
C VAL A 129 -11.84 -1.68 -2.86
N THR A 130 -13.12 -1.99 -3.12
CA THR A 130 -13.81 -1.66 -4.37
C THR A 130 -13.78 -0.15 -4.67
N LYS A 131 -13.88 0.70 -3.64
CA LYS A 131 -13.75 2.16 -3.83
C LYS A 131 -12.33 2.56 -4.22
N GLN A 132 -11.30 1.83 -3.79
CA GLN A 132 -9.93 2.05 -4.24
C GLN A 132 -9.78 1.82 -5.75
N LEU A 133 -10.43 0.78 -6.30
CA LEU A 133 -10.49 0.55 -7.76
C LEU A 133 -11.22 1.68 -8.49
N TYR A 134 -12.28 2.22 -7.90
CA TYR A 134 -12.97 3.39 -8.47
C TYR A 134 -12.03 4.61 -8.52
N CYS A 135 -11.35 4.91 -7.41
CA CYS A 135 -10.36 5.99 -7.34
C CYS A 135 -9.25 5.78 -8.36
N PHE A 136 -8.77 4.55 -8.55
CA PHE A 136 -7.78 4.21 -9.56
C PHE A 136 -8.29 4.45 -10.99
N LYS A 137 -9.55 4.12 -11.31
CA LYS A 137 -10.15 4.42 -12.61
C LYS A 137 -10.26 5.93 -12.86
N GLU A 138 -10.56 6.72 -11.83
CA GLU A 138 -10.53 8.19 -11.91
C GLU A 138 -9.09 8.72 -12.08
N TYR A 139 -8.13 8.13 -11.39
CA TYR A 139 -6.71 8.43 -11.58
C TYR A 139 -6.27 8.18 -13.03
N ILE A 140 -6.63 7.05 -13.64
CA ILE A 140 -6.31 6.76 -15.06
C ILE A 140 -6.87 7.85 -15.99
N LYS A 141 -8.09 8.33 -15.73
CA LYS A 141 -8.68 9.44 -16.52
C LYS A 141 -7.86 10.72 -16.39
N ARG A 142 -7.35 11.04 -15.19
CA ARG A 142 -6.47 12.20 -14.96
C ARG A 142 -5.10 11.99 -15.62
N LEU A 143 -4.49 10.82 -15.42
CA LEU A 143 -3.20 10.45 -16.01
C LEU A 143 -3.22 10.61 -17.54
N LYS A 144 -4.26 10.12 -18.22
CA LYS A 144 -4.42 10.30 -19.67
C LYS A 144 -4.40 11.77 -20.10
N LYS A 145 -4.94 12.68 -19.30
CA LYS A 145 -4.89 14.13 -19.60
C LYS A 145 -3.48 14.71 -19.42
N VAL A 146 -2.71 14.20 -18.48
CA VAL A 146 -1.35 14.68 -18.16
C VAL A 146 -0.30 14.13 -19.13
N VAL A 147 -0.34 12.83 -19.44
CA VAL A 147 0.72 12.16 -20.23
C VAL A 147 0.26 11.59 -21.58
N GLY A 148 -1.04 11.62 -21.90
CA GLY A 148 -1.58 11.11 -23.16
C GLY A 148 -1.61 9.58 -23.30
N ILE A 149 -0.95 8.84 -22.39
CA ILE A 149 -0.78 7.38 -22.46
C ILE A 149 -1.45 6.65 -21.28
N LYS A 150 -1.41 5.31 -21.32
CA LYS A 150 -1.89 4.42 -20.25
C LYS A 150 -0.84 4.29 -19.14
N VAL A 151 -1.20 3.58 -18.07
CA VAL A 151 -0.25 3.19 -17.01
C VAL A 151 0.80 2.26 -17.63
N GLU A 152 2.06 2.70 -17.69
CA GLU A 152 3.22 1.93 -18.14
C GLU A 152 4.36 2.16 -17.14
N GLY A 153 5.18 1.13 -16.89
CA GLY A 153 6.30 1.23 -15.95
C GLY A 153 5.89 1.47 -14.49
N ALA A 154 4.68 1.04 -14.10
CA ALA A 154 4.20 1.17 -12.74
C ALA A 154 4.57 -0.04 -11.87
N LEU A 155 5.12 0.24 -10.69
CA LEU A 155 5.18 -0.71 -9.58
C LEU A 155 3.94 -0.52 -8.71
N VAL A 156 3.11 -1.55 -8.62
CA VAL A 156 1.95 -1.54 -7.73
C VAL A 156 2.29 -2.23 -6.42
N SER A 157 1.97 -1.60 -5.29
CA SER A 157 2.04 -2.22 -3.96
C SER A 157 0.63 -2.44 -3.42
N ILE A 158 0.35 -3.66 -2.94
CA ILE A 158 -0.95 -4.07 -2.40
C ILE A 158 -0.74 -4.63 -1.00
N SER A 159 -1.28 -3.96 0.01
CA SER A 159 -1.21 -4.36 1.42
C SER A 159 -2.59 -4.30 2.07
N VAL A 160 -3.38 -5.35 1.87
CA VAL A 160 -4.75 -5.49 2.38
C VAL A 160 -4.93 -6.92 2.87
N GLY A 161 -5.77 -7.10 3.90
CA GLY A 161 -6.36 -8.40 4.26
C GLY A 161 -6.36 -8.66 5.75
N THR A 162 -5.48 -8.01 6.51
CA THR A 162 -5.40 -8.14 7.97
C THR A 162 -6.75 -7.85 8.64
N ASN A 163 -7.44 -6.80 8.17
CA ASN A 163 -8.76 -6.41 8.67
C ASN A 163 -9.84 -7.48 8.43
N ASP A 164 -9.75 -8.25 7.33
CA ASP A 164 -10.75 -9.28 7.02
C ASP A 164 -10.77 -10.39 8.06
N PHE A 165 -9.61 -10.75 8.62
CA PHE A 165 -9.49 -11.77 9.66
C PHE A 165 -9.66 -11.18 11.06
N MET A 166 -9.06 -10.01 11.33
CA MET A 166 -9.21 -9.33 12.62
C MET A 166 -10.69 -9.09 12.94
N ILE A 167 -11.41 -8.41 12.06
CA ILE A 167 -12.79 -7.99 12.33
C ILE A 167 -13.77 -9.15 12.20
N SER A 168 -13.66 -9.96 11.13
CA SER A 168 -14.69 -10.98 10.84
C SER A 168 -14.48 -12.31 11.57
N TYR A 169 -13.28 -12.55 12.12
CA TYR A 169 -12.89 -13.87 12.63
C TYR A 169 -12.34 -13.84 14.07
N TYR A 170 -11.52 -12.85 14.40
CA TYR A 170 -10.92 -12.74 15.73
C TYR A 170 -11.78 -11.92 16.71
N ASP A 171 -12.24 -10.74 16.29
CA ASP A 171 -12.95 -9.79 17.15
C ASP A 171 -14.45 -10.08 17.26
N LEU A 172 -15.06 -10.68 16.22
CA LEU A 172 -16.48 -11.05 16.18
C LEU A 172 -16.65 -12.55 15.92
N PRO A 173 -16.51 -13.40 16.97
CA PRO A 173 -16.45 -14.86 16.81
C PRO A 173 -17.70 -15.50 16.21
N SER A 174 -18.87 -14.87 16.35
CA SER A 174 -20.17 -15.41 15.91
C SER A 174 -20.31 -15.60 14.40
N ARG A 175 -19.32 -15.19 13.60
CA ARG A 175 -19.29 -15.37 12.15
C ARG A 175 -18.22 -16.33 11.65
N GLY A 176 -17.37 -16.84 12.55
CA GLY A 176 -16.62 -18.08 12.29
C GLY A 176 -17.53 -19.30 12.09
N ASP A 177 -18.83 -19.14 12.35
CA ASP A 177 -19.85 -20.18 12.16
C ASP A 177 -20.37 -20.25 10.70
N ASP A 178 -20.23 -19.18 9.90
CA ASP A 178 -20.70 -19.14 8.51
C ASP A 178 -19.70 -19.78 7.51
N PHE A 179 -18.42 -19.84 7.89
CA PHE A 179 -17.32 -20.36 7.08
C PHE A 179 -16.33 -21.08 7.98
N SER A 180 -15.72 -22.18 7.53
CA SER A 180 -14.47 -22.64 8.15
C SER A 180 -13.33 -21.64 7.87
N MET A 181 -12.24 -21.71 8.64
CA MET A 181 -11.10 -20.79 8.44
C MET A 181 -10.50 -20.97 7.04
N ASP A 182 -10.41 -22.21 6.56
CA ASP A 182 -9.89 -22.53 5.24
C ASP A 182 -10.81 -21.98 4.14
N ASP A 183 -12.13 -22.16 4.26
CA ASP A 183 -13.10 -21.60 3.30
C ASP A 183 -13.05 -20.07 3.25
N TYR A 184 -12.86 -19.43 4.41
CA TYR A 184 -12.73 -17.98 4.47
C TYR A 184 -11.42 -17.49 3.84
N GLN A 185 -10.31 -18.20 4.05
CA GLN A 185 -9.05 -17.90 3.36
C GLN A 185 -9.21 -18.01 1.84
N ASP A 186 -9.82 -19.08 1.34
CA ASP A 186 -10.11 -19.26 -0.09
C ASP A 186 -11.01 -18.16 -0.65
N TYR A 187 -12.02 -17.75 0.12
CA TYR A 187 -12.89 -16.63 -0.24
C TYR A 187 -12.11 -15.31 -0.37
N ILE A 188 -11.23 -14.99 0.59
CA ILE A 188 -10.39 -13.78 0.54
C ILE A 188 -9.38 -13.86 -0.61
N LEU A 189 -8.77 -15.03 -0.86
CA LEU A 189 -7.88 -15.24 -2.00
C LEU A 189 -8.58 -15.01 -3.34
N LYS A 190 -9.83 -15.46 -3.49
CA LYS A 190 -10.66 -15.17 -4.67
C LYS A 190 -10.87 -13.67 -4.87
N LYS A 191 -11.13 -12.93 -3.80
CA LYS A 191 -11.33 -11.47 -3.83
C LYS A 191 -10.04 -10.74 -4.20
N LEU A 192 -8.90 -11.12 -3.60
CA LEU A 192 -7.57 -10.63 -3.97
C LEU A 192 -7.28 -10.90 -5.46
N GLN A 193 -7.53 -12.13 -5.93
CA GLN A 193 -7.32 -12.50 -7.34
C GLN A 193 -8.13 -11.61 -8.28
N ASN A 194 -9.40 -11.35 -7.95
CA ASN A 194 -10.26 -10.44 -8.73
C ASN A 194 -9.73 -9.01 -8.73
N PHE A 195 -9.26 -8.52 -7.59
CA PHE A 195 -8.66 -7.19 -7.47
C PHE A 195 -7.40 -7.04 -8.32
N VAL A 196 -6.47 -8.00 -8.23
CA VAL A 196 -5.25 -8.05 -9.07
C VAL A 196 -5.61 -8.11 -10.55
N ASN A 197 -6.59 -8.94 -10.94
CA ASN A 197 -7.06 -9.03 -12.31
C ASN A 197 -7.61 -7.71 -12.83
N GLU A 198 -8.35 -6.96 -12.02
CA GLU A 198 -8.84 -5.63 -12.41
C GLU A 198 -7.70 -4.64 -12.63
N LEU A 199 -6.67 -4.64 -11.78
CA LEU A 199 -5.49 -3.79 -11.96
C LEU A 199 -4.71 -4.18 -13.24
N TYR A 200 -4.54 -5.49 -13.47
CA TYR A 200 -3.84 -6.02 -14.64
C TYR A 200 -4.52 -5.60 -15.95
N LYS A 201 -5.85 -5.70 -16.02
CA LYS A 201 -6.65 -5.24 -17.18
C LYS A 201 -6.43 -3.76 -17.52
N HIS A 202 -5.96 -2.95 -16.57
CA HIS A 202 -5.72 -1.52 -16.75
C HIS A 202 -4.23 -1.16 -16.95
N GLY A 203 -3.36 -2.14 -17.18
CA GLY A 203 -1.96 -1.92 -17.55
C GLY A 203 -0.96 -2.05 -16.40
N CYS A 204 -1.40 -2.38 -15.19
CA CYS A 204 -0.50 -2.68 -14.08
C CYS A 204 0.12 -4.08 -14.27
N GLN A 205 1.36 -4.14 -14.74
CA GLN A 205 2.03 -5.41 -15.08
C GLN A 205 2.90 -5.95 -13.94
N THR A 206 3.42 -5.08 -13.08
CA THR A 206 4.28 -5.48 -11.96
C THR A 206 3.62 -5.10 -10.64
N MET A 207 3.36 -6.10 -9.81
CA MET A 207 2.68 -5.91 -8.52
C MET A 207 3.42 -6.66 -7.42
N VAL A 208 3.53 -6.03 -6.25
CA VAL A 208 3.98 -6.62 -5.00
C VAL A 208 2.75 -6.75 -4.11
N VAL A 209 2.43 -7.99 -3.73
CA VAL A 209 1.32 -8.30 -2.83
C VAL A 209 1.90 -8.73 -1.49
N SER A 210 1.63 -7.97 -0.45
CA SER A 210 2.06 -8.30 0.90
C SER A 210 1.30 -9.53 1.41
N GLY A 211 2.04 -10.47 2.01
CA GLY A 211 1.43 -11.53 2.81
C GLY A 211 0.86 -10.97 4.11
N LEU A 212 0.01 -11.76 4.77
CA LEU A 212 -0.49 -11.41 6.09
C LEU A 212 0.58 -11.67 7.15
N PRO A 213 0.68 -10.83 8.19
CA PRO A 213 1.51 -11.14 9.34
C PRO A 213 0.96 -12.40 10.05
N LEU A 214 1.80 -13.04 10.87
CA LEU A 214 1.34 -14.05 11.80
C LEU A 214 0.26 -13.44 12.69
N MET A 215 -0.97 -13.94 12.57
CA MET A 215 -2.09 -13.53 13.38
C MET A 215 -2.43 -14.64 14.36
N GLU A 216 -2.04 -14.45 15.61
CA GLU A 216 -2.46 -15.30 16.71
C GLU A 216 -3.63 -14.63 17.42
N ARG A 217 -4.65 -15.42 17.77
CA ARG A 217 -5.71 -14.95 18.67
C ARG A 217 -5.03 -14.52 19.96
N SER A 218 -5.26 -13.29 20.42
CA SER A 218 -4.73 -12.84 21.71
C SER A 218 -5.26 -13.75 22.82
N THR A 219 -4.51 -14.80 23.16
CA THR A 219 -4.74 -15.61 24.35
C THR A 219 -4.05 -14.90 25.50
N ARG A 220 -4.59 -13.75 25.95
CA ARG A 220 -4.31 -13.13 27.26
C ARG A 220 -5.08 -11.82 27.45
N PHE A 221 -6.28 -11.95 28.00
CA PHE A 221 -6.67 -11.18 29.17
C PHE A 221 -7.34 -12.17 30.12
N GLY A 222 -6.52 -12.81 30.95
CA GLY A 222 -6.93 -13.56 32.13
C GLY A 222 -6.48 -12.81 33.36
#